data_AF-A0A3C1CD45-F1
#
_entry.id   AF-A0A3C1CD45-F1
#
_cell.length_a   1.000
_cell.length_b   1.000
_cell.length_c   1.000
_cell.angle_alpha   90.00
_cell.angle_beta   90.00
_cell.angle_gamma   90.00
#
_symmetry.space_group_name_H-M   'P 1'
#
loop_
_entity.id
_entity.type
_entity.pdbx_description
1 polymer ?
#
loop_
_entity_poly.entity_id
_entity_poly.type
_entity_poly.pdbx_seq_one_letter_code
_entity_poly.pdbx_strand_id
1 'polypeptide(L)'
;MIIEDVSVDFEFNGKKYTAYGNAEIDTITEDIGPVGYREHYYAEVVNNVIMSKIEISTDTEDIKNPDKDLLEKADDALCCQAEEDFDAGR
;
A
#
# COMPACT_ATOMS: atom_id res chain seq x y z
N MET A 1 -9.60 -1.83 6.90
CA MET A 1 -8.99 -0.63 7.51
C MET A 1 -8.67 0.34 6.39
N ILE A 2 -8.86 1.65 6.57
CA ILE A 2 -8.53 2.63 5.53
C ILE A 2 -7.38 3.49 6.05
N ILE A 3 -6.31 3.58 5.28
CA ILE A 3 -5.20 4.52 5.49
C ILE A 3 -5.39 5.65 4.47
N GLU A 4 -5.68 6.84 4.98
CA GLU A 4 -5.82 8.05 4.18
C GLU A 4 -4.45 8.73 4.02
N ASP A 5 -4.28 9.46 2.91
CA ASP A 5 -3.08 10.29 2.65
C ASP A 5 -1.76 9.50 2.61
N VAL A 6 -1.78 8.27 2.06
CA VAL A 6 -0.55 7.50 1.80
C VAL A 6 0.20 8.22 0.69
N SER A 7 1.48 8.50 0.94
CA SER A 7 2.36 9.14 -0.03
C SER A 7 3.66 8.37 -0.15
N VAL A 8 4.14 8.20 -1.37
CA VAL A 8 5.41 7.53 -1.64
C VAL A 8 6.18 8.24 -2.74
N ASP A 9 7.45 8.49 -2.47
CA ASP A 9 8.39 9.01 -3.46
C ASP A 9 9.06 7.85 -4.19
N PHE A 10 8.95 7.82 -5.51
CA PHE A 10 9.53 6.78 -6.34
C PHE A 10 10.22 7.37 -7.58
N GLU A 11 11.21 6.64 -8.11
CA GLU A 11 11.91 7.02 -9.33
C GLU A 11 11.45 6.13 -10.50
N PHE A 12 11.06 6.76 -11.61
CA PHE A 12 10.66 6.07 -12.83
C PHE A 12 11.27 6.77 -14.05
N ASN A 13 11.86 6.02 -14.97
CA ASN A 13 12.53 6.57 -16.16
C ASN A 13 13.54 7.71 -15.86
N GLY A 14 14.23 7.65 -14.71
CA GLY A 14 15.21 8.66 -14.28
C GLY A 14 14.60 9.99 -13.83
N LYS A 15 13.29 10.02 -13.57
CA LYS A 15 12.58 11.15 -12.96
C LYS A 15 11.97 10.72 -11.63
N LYS A 16 11.96 11.65 -10.68
CA LYS A 16 11.31 11.46 -9.38
C LYS A 16 9.85 11.87 -9.47
N TYR A 17 9.01 11.03 -8.89
CA TYR A 17 7.57 11.21 -8.80
C TYR A 17 7.14 10.97 -7.37
N THR A 18 6.09 11.67 -6.96
CA THR A 18 5.42 11.43 -5.68
C THR A 18 4.00 11.00 -5.99
N ALA A 19 3.64 9.79 -5.59
CA ALA A 19 2.28 9.30 -5.69
C ALA A 19 1.56 9.48 -4.35
N TYR A 20 0.30 9.85 -4.43
CA TYR A 20 -0.61 10.02 -3.32
C TYR A 20 -1.82 9.13 -3.54
N GLY A 21 -2.36 8.54 -2.49
CA GLY A 21 -3.59 7.77 -2.59
C GLY A 21 -4.11 7.33 -1.23
N ASN A 22 -5.31 6.77 -1.25
CA ASN A 22 -5.91 6.17 -0.09
C ASN A 22 -5.84 4.65 -0.22
N ALA A 23 -5.28 3.98 0.79
CA ALA A 23 -5.18 2.53 0.82
C ALA A 23 -6.34 1.94 1.63
N GLU A 24 -7.09 1.02 1.04
CA GLU A 24 -8.04 0.18 1.74
C GLU A 24 -7.41 -1.19 1.97
N ILE A 25 -7.12 -1.49 3.24
CA ILE A 25 -6.47 -2.73 3.68
C ILE A 25 -7.53 -3.65 4.26
N ASP A 26 -7.83 -4.73 3.57
CA ASP A 26 -8.63 -5.83 4.08
C ASP A 26 -7.74 -6.79 4.87
N THR A 27 -8.09 -7.03 6.12
CA THR A 27 -7.45 -8.04 6.97
C THR A 27 -8.36 -9.23 7.15
N ILE A 28 -7.77 -10.42 7.21
CA ILE A 28 -8.46 -11.65 7.61
C ILE A 28 -7.83 -12.19 8.88
N THR A 29 -8.66 -12.87 9.68
CA THR A 29 -8.17 -13.63 10.81
C THR A 29 -7.83 -15.03 10.33
N GLU A 30 -6.54 -15.34 10.24
CA GLU A 30 -6.05 -16.66 9.84
C GLU A 30 -5.69 -17.50 11.08
N ASP A 31 -6.06 -18.78 11.04
CA ASP A 31 -5.65 -19.76 12.01
C ASP A 31 -4.24 -20.26 11.66
N ILE A 32 -3.24 -19.79 12.41
CA ILE A 32 -1.84 -20.21 12.20
C ILE A 32 -1.51 -21.53 12.92
N GLY A 33 -2.53 -22.20 13.45
CA GLY A 33 -2.44 -23.48 14.12
C GLY A 33 -1.98 -23.39 15.58
N PRO A 34 -1.81 -24.55 16.24
CA PRO A 34 -1.37 -24.62 17.62
C PRO A 34 0.12 -24.32 17.75
N VAL A 35 0.47 -23.30 18.54
CA VAL A 35 1.87 -23.01 18.89
C VAL A 35 2.26 -23.86 20.10
N GLY A 36 2.86 -25.03 19.84
CA GLY A 36 3.31 -25.97 20.87
C GLY A 36 2.20 -26.91 21.37
N TYR A 37 1.94 -26.90 22.69
CA TYR A 37 0.88 -27.71 23.35
C TYR A 37 -0.39 -26.88 23.67
N ARG A 38 -0.59 -25.74 23.02
CA ARG A 38 -1.68 -24.79 23.32
C ARG A 38 -2.75 -24.74 22.23
N GLU A 39 -3.88 -24.13 22.56
CA GLU A 39 -4.96 -23.82 21.62
C GLU A 39 -4.47 -23.01 20.41
N HIS A 40 -5.28 -23.06 19.34
CA HIS A 40 -4.99 -22.41 18.07
C HIS A 40 -4.78 -20.91 18.27
N TYR A 41 -3.70 -20.40 17.68
CA TYR A 41 -3.46 -18.98 17.65
C TYR A 41 -4.06 -18.41 16.37
N TYR A 42 -4.88 -17.38 16.52
CA TYR A 42 -5.48 -16.66 15.42
C TYR A 42 -4.70 -15.36 15.23
N ALA A 43 -4.17 -15.14 14.03
CA ALA A 43 -3.44 -13.93 13.68
C ALA A 43 -4.21 -13.14 12.62
N GLU A 44 -4.34 -11.84 12.82
CA GLU A 44 -4.81 -10.94 11.77
C GLU A 44 -3.69 -10.75 10.75
N VAL A 45 -3.93 -11.11 9.50
CA VAL A 45 -3.01 -10.95 8.37
C VAL A 45 -3.65 -10.06 7.30
N VAL A 46 -2.82 -9.33 6.56
CA VAL A 46 -3.29 -8.54 5.43
C VAL A 46 -3.69 -9.51 4.32
N ASN A 47 -4.94 -9.41 3.88
CA ASN A 47 -5.49 -10.23 2.80
C ASN A 47 -5.44 -9.51 1.46
N ASN A 48 -5.76 -8.21 1.46
CA ASN A 48 -5.77 -7.41 0.26
C ASN A 48 -5.49 -5.93 0.56
N VAL A 49 -4.83 -5.24 -0.37
CA VAL A 49 -4.61 -3.80 -0.34
C VAL A 49 -5.13 -3.23 -1.65
N ILE A 50 -6.09 -2.32 -1.57
CA ILE A 50 -6.69 -1.67 -2.73
C ILE A 50 -6.42 -0.17 -2.64
N MET A 51 -5.65 0.36 -3.59
CA MET A 51 -5.42 1.80 -3.68
C MET A 51 -6.58 2.48 -4.42
N SER A 52 -7.01 3.61 -3.89
CA SER A 52 -8.05 4.47 -4.46
C SER A 52 -7.57 5.91 -4.54
N LYS A 53 -8.07 6.65 -5.55
CA LYS A 53 -7.72 8.07 -5.81
C LYS A 53 -6.21 8.30 -5.94
N ILE A 54 -5.55 7.48 -6.78
CA ILE A 54 -4.12 7.64 -7.04
C ILE A 54 -3.88 8.93 -7.83
N GLU A 55 -3.13 9.85 -7.23
CA GLU A 55 -2.68 11.09 -7.84
C GLU A 55 -1.15 11.07 -7.92
N ILE A 56 -0.60 11.33 -9.10
CA ILE A 56 0.85 11.33 -9.32
C ILE A 56 1.29 12.76 -9.60
N SER A 57 2.28 13.22 -8.85
CA SER A 57 2.89 14.54 -9.01
C SER A 57 4.38 14.41 -9.26
N THR A 58 4.94 15.44 -9.87
CA THR A 58 6.38 15.67 -9.95
C THR A 58 6.75 16.86 -9.11
N ASP A 59 8.05 17.09 -8.90
CA ASP A 59 8.61 18.27 -8.23
C ASP A 59 8.05 19.60 -8.78
N THR A 60 7.63 19.61 -10.05
CA THR A 60 7.18 20.81 -10.76
C THR A 60 5.69 20.84 -11.07
N GLU A 61 5.03 19.70 -11.30
CA GLU A 61 3.67 19.64 -11.86
C GLU A 61 2.92 18.34 -11.51
N ASP A 62 1.60 18.44 -11.33
CA ASP A 62 0.71 17.29 -11.19
C ASP A 62 0.44 16.59 -12.54
N ILE A 63 0.61 15.28 -12.56
CA ILE A 63 0.36 14.45 -13.73
C ILE A 63 -1.07 13.94 -13.67
N LYS A 64 -1.97 14.68 -14.32
CA LYS A 64 -3.40 14.33 -14.39
C LYS A 64 -3.71 13.09 -15.23
N ASN A 65 -2.81 12.68 -16.11
CA ASN A 65 -3.01 11.53 -16.99
C ASN A 65 -1.69 10.76 -17.13
N PRO A 66 -1.28 10.03 -16.07
CA PRO A 66 -0.03 9.28 -16.09
C PRO A 66 -0.11 8.14 -17.12
N ASP A 67 1.05 7.78 -17.66
CA ASP A 67 1.19 6.57 -18.48
C ASP A 67 0.79 5.33 -17.68
N LYS A 68 0.29 4.31 -18.35
CA LYS A 68 -0.17 3.07 -17.70
C LYS A 68 0.93 2.45 -16.84
N ASP A 69 2.15 2.36 -17.37
CA ASP A 69 3.30 1.83 -16.64
C ASP A 69 3.66 2.68 -15.41
N LEU A 70 3.50 4.01 -15.49
CA LEU A 70 3.76 4.90 -14.37
C LEU A 70 2.69 4.73 -13.28
N LEU A 71 1.43 4.59 -13.68
CA LEU A 71 0.32 4.34 -12.76
C LEU A 71 0.46 2.98 -12.08
N GLU A 72 0.78 1.92 -12.83
CA GLU A 72 1.03 0.58 -12.26
C GLU A 72 2.20 0.64 -11.26
N LYS A 73 3.28 1.36 -11.61
CA LYS A 73 4.42 1.49 -10.68
C LYS A 73 4.09 2.27 -9.42
N ALA A 74 3.27 3.32 -9.53
CA ALA A 74 2.79 4.10 -8.41
C ALA A 74 1.84 3.28 -7.51
N ASP A 75 0.95 2.50 -8.12
CA ASP A 75 0.02 1.60 -7.42
C ASP A 75 0.78 0.55 -6.60
N ASP A 76 1.75 -0.15 -7.21
CA ASP A 76 2.64 -1.10 -6.52
C ASP A 76 3.38 -0.43 -5.35
N ALA A 77 3.98 0.74 -5.59
CA ALA A 77 4.76 1.45 -4.58
C ALA A 77 3.87 1.90 -3.40
N LEU A 78 2.67 2.40 -3.69
CA LEU A 78 1.71 2.82 -2.68
C LEU A 78 1.16 1.63 -1.89
N CYS A 79 0.90 0.50 -2.54
CA CYS A 79 0.48 -0.73 -1.85
C CYS A 79 1.54 -1.21 -0.86
N CYS A 80 2.81 -1.27 -1.29
CA CYS A 80 3.91 -1.65 -0.40
C CYS A 80 4.02 -0.69 0.79
N GLN A 81 3.98 0.62 0.54
CA GLN A 81 4.05 1.62 1.59
C GLN A 81 2.90 1.49 2.59
N ALA A 82 1.67 1.28 2.10
CA ALA A 82 0.50 1.09 2.95
C ALA A 82 0.56 -0.18 3.81
N GLU A 83 1.10 -1.28 3.25
CA GLU A 83 1.34 -2.51 4.01
C GLU A 83 2.39 -2.31 5.11
N GLU A 84 3.49 -1.62 4.79
CA GLU A 84 4.54 -1.26 5.76
C GLU A 84 3.99 -0.35 6.87
N ASP A 85 3.19 0.66 6.54
CA ASP A 85 2.56 1.54 7.52
C ASP A 85 1.55 0.78 8.42
N PHE A 86 0.83 -0.20 7.86
CA PHE A 86 -0.04 -1.06 8.64
C PHE A 86 0.72 -1.95 9.61
N ASP A 87 1.84 -2.55 9.18
CA ASP A 87 2.68 -3.38 10.05
C ASP A 87 3.38 -2.55 11.13
N ALA A 88 3.90 -1.36 10.76
CA ALA A 88 4.55 -0.44 11.70
C ALA A 88 3.58 0.17 12.74
N GLY A 89 2.29 0.23 12.42
CA GLY A 89 1.23 0.68 13.32
C GLY A 89 0.70 -0.38 14.30
N ARG A 90 1.08 -1.65 14.13
CA ARG A 90 0.75 -2.76 15.06
C ARG A 90 1.73 -2.89 16.21
#